data_AF-A0A962TC07-F1
#
_entry.id   AF-A0A962TC07-F1
#
_cell.length_a   1.000
_cell.length_b   1.000
_cell.length_c   1.000
_cell.angle_alpha   90.00
_cell.angle_beta   90.00
_cell.angle_gamma   90.00
#
_symmetry.space_group_name_H-M   'P 1'
#
loop_
_entity.id
_entity.type
_entity.pdbx_description
1 polymer ?
#
loop_
_entity_poly.entity_id
_entity_poly.type
_entity_poly.pdbx_seq_one_letter_code
_entity_poly.pdbx_strand_id
1 'polypeptide(L)'
;GFVGNVALKNTEGVAKLIRHFMAAEFKRNLLTKLSGIIALPVLKALRRRIDPRRYNGASLLGLRGIVVKSHGGADALAFRSAIAIAKKEVLADIADRIEQRVAQQLDVSKSA
;
A
#
# COMPACT_ATOMS: atom_id res chain seq x y z
N GLY A 1 -0.94 -15.38 -6.64
CA GLY A 1 -0.23 -15.19 -5.35
C GLY A 1 1.26 -14.92 -5.52
N PHE A 2 2.01 -15.87 -6.09
CA PHE A 2 3.47 -15.80 -6.20
C PHE A 2 4.00 -14.54 -6.93
N VAL A 3 3.57 -14.32 -8.18
CA VAL A 3 4.01 -13.16 -9.00
C VAL A 3 3.69 -11.82 -8.31
N GLY A 4 2.50 -11.71 -7.73
CA GLY A 4 2.09 -10.50 -6.99
C GLY A 4 2.97 -10.22 -5.77
N ASN A 5 3.32 -11.25 -5.00
CA ASN A 5 4.24 -11.10 -3.86
C ASN A 5 5.64 -10.70 -4.30
N VAL A 6 6.17 -11.29 -5.37
CA VAL A 6 7.47 -10.92 -5.94
C VAL A 6 7.46 -9.47 -6.40
N ALA A 7 6.44 -9.06 -7.17
CA ALA A 7 6.30 -7.69 -7.66
C ALA A 7 6.19 -6.67 -6.52
N LEU A 8 5.38 -6.97 -5.50
CA LEU A 8 5.22 -6.10 -4.33
C LEU A 8 6.53 -5.93 -3.56
N LYS A 9 7.23 -7.04 -3.27
CA LYS A 9 8.49 -7.00 -2.53
C LYS A 9 9.62 -6.34 -3.30
N ASN A 10 9.67 -6.53 -4.62
CA ASN A 10 10.60 -5.79 -5.47
C ASN A 10 10.33 -4.29 -5.43
N THR A 11 9.05 -3.88 -5.52
CA THR A 11 8.67 -2.46 -5.44
C THR A 11 9.03 -1.84 -4.09
N GLU A 12 8.79 -2.56 -2.99
CA GLU A 12 9.23 -2.15 -1.64
C GLU A 12 10.76 -2.02 -1.55
N GLY A 13 11.50 -2.96 -2.16
CA GLY A 13 12.96 -2.96 -2.20
C GLY A 13 13.53 -1.76 -2.97
N VAL A 14 13.01 -1.50 -4.17
CA VAL A 14 13.39 -0.34 -5.01
C VAL A 14 13.12 0.97 -4.27
N ALA A 15 11.96 1.11 -3.62
CA ALA A 15 11.63 2.30 -2.84
C ALA A 15 12.64 2.54 -1.68
N LYS A 16 13.08 1.47 -1.00
CA LYS A 16 14.11 1.55 0.05
C LYS A 16 15.47 1.94 -0.53
N LEU A 17 15.85 1.38 -1.68
CA LEU A 17 17.11 1.66 -2.37
C LEU A 17 17.21 3.14 -2.80
N ILE A 18 16.14 3.67 -3.43
CA ILE A 18 16.06 5.08 -3.82
C ILE A 18 16.23 5.98 -2.59
N ARG A 19 15.50 5.68 -1.51
CA ARG A 19 15.60 6.45 -0.26
C ARG A 19 17.01 6.41 0.32
N HIS A 20 17.68 5.26 0.26
CA HIS A 20 19.04 5.08 0.76
C HIS A 20 20.03 5.96 -0.01
N PHE A 21 20.04 5.86 -1.35
CA PHE A 21 20.95 6.64 -2.19
C PHE A 21 20.69 8.15 -2.12
N MET A 22 19.43 8.57 -2.11
CA MET A 22 19.10 9.99 -1.91
C MET A 22 19.64 10.52 -0.58
N ALA A 23 19.46 9.77 0.51
CA ALA A 23 19.95 10.19 1.82
C ALA A 23 21.48 10.22 1.91
N ALA A 24 22.16 9.31 1.20
CA ALA A 24 23.62 9.30 1.11
C ALA A 24 24.13 10.54 0.35
N GLU A 25 23.54 10.85 -0.80
CA GLU A 25 24.02 11.94 -1.66
C GLU A 25 23.87 13.32 -1.00
N PHE A 26 22.74 13.58 -0.32
CA PHE A 26 22.56 14.83 0.42
C PHE A 26 23.49 14.95 1.65
N LYS A 27 24.04 13.85 2.15
CA LYS A 27 24.98 13.86 3.29
C LYS A 27 26.46 13.92 2.90
N ARG A 28 26.77 13.88 1.59
CA ARG A 28 28.13 13.72 1.08
C ARG A 28 29.09 14.84 1.50
N ASN A 29 28.65 16.09 1.50
CA ASN A 29 29.44 17.24 1.93
C ASN A 29 28.57 18.39 2.47
N LEU A 30 29.20 19.45 3.00
CA LEU A 30 28.52 20.61 3.58
C LEU A 30 27.57 21.31 2.59
N LEU A 31 27.97 21.43 1.32
CA LEU A 31 27.17 22.05 0.28
C LEU A 31 25.93 21.21 -0.05
N THR A 32 26.08 19.91 -0.30
CA THR A 32 24.95 19.01 -0.56
C THR A 32 24.00 18.93 0.63
N LYS A 33 24.54 19.03 1.86
CA LYS A 33 23.74 19.06 3.09
C LYS A 33 22.90 20.32 3.18
N LEU A 34 23.46 21.50 2.81
CA LEU A 34 22.72 22.75 2.74
C LEU A 34 21.61 22.69 1.67
N SER A 35 21.94 22.19 0.47
CA SER A 35 20.96 21.98 -0.60
C SER A 35 19.85 21.02 -0.18
N GLY A 36 20.19 19.99 0.60
CA GLY A 36 19.22 19.07 1.20
C GLY A 36 18.25 19.77 2.13
N ILE A 37 18.71 20.74 2.93
CA ILE A 37 17.85 21.55 3.82
C ILE A 37 16.85 22.37 3.02
N ILE A 38 17.30 23.04 1.96
CA ILE A 38 16.44 23.81 1.05
C ILE A 38 15.40 22.90 0.38
N ALA A 39 15.82 21.69 -0.03
CA ALA A 39 14.95 20.70 -0.66
C ALA A 39 14.03 19.93 0.33
N LEU A 40 14.18 20.10 1.65
CA LEU A 40 13.41 19.35 2.66
C LEU A 40 11.90 19.37 2.46
N PRO A 41 11.23 20.48 2.07
CA PRO A 41 9.78 20.49 1.87
C PRO A 41 9.35 19.49 0.78
N VAL A 42 10.08 19.50 -0.35
CA VAL A 42 9.85 18.60 -1.49
C VAL A 42 10.15 17.17 -1.09
N LEU A 43 11.28 16.92 -0.42
CA LEU A 43 11.66 15.59 0.07
C LEU A 43 10.64 15.03 1.06
N LYS A 44 10.09 15.85 1.96
CA LYS A 44 9.02 15.46 2.90
C LYS A 44 7.71 15.16 2.17
N ALA A 45 7.36 15.92 1.13
CA ALA A 45 6.18 15.65 0.32
C ALA A 45 6.32 14.32 -0.44
N LEU A 46 7.48 14.10 -1.06
CA LEU A 46 7.81 12.86 -1.77
C LEU A 46 7.78 11.65 -0.83
N ARG A 47 8.44 11.76 0.33
CA ARG A 47 8.42 10.71 1.36
C ARG A 47 7.00 10.36 1.80
N ARG A 48 6.11 11.34 1.93
CA ARG A 48 4.69 11.10 2.26
C ARG A 48 3.94 10.35 1.16
N ARG A 49 4.26 10.58 -0.12
CA ARG A 49 3.62 9.88 -1.25
C ARG A 49 4.08 8.43 -1.38
N ILE A 50 5.35 8.17 -1.09
CA ILE A 50 5.98 6.85 -1.25
C ILE A 50 5.92 6.03 0.05
N ASP A 51 5.39 6.57 1.16
CA ASP A 51 5.36 5.86 2.44
C ASP A 51 4.46 4.61 2.39
N PRO A 52 5.02 3.39 2.42
CA PRO A 52 4.24 2.16 2.29
C PRO A 52 3.29 1.95 3.47
N ARG A 53 3.55 2.58 4.63
CA ARG A 53 2.66 2.50 5.81
C ARG A 53 1.27 3.02 5.53
N ARG A 54 1.13 3.96 4.59
CA ARG A 54 -0.17 4.53 4.21
C ARG A 54 -1.05 3.54 3.44
N TYR A 55 -0.47 2.52 2.83
CA TYR A 55 -1.13 1.49 2.02
C TYR A 55 -1.17 0.12 2.73
N ASN A 56 -1.09 0.12 4.06
CA ASN A 56 -1.24 -1.09 4.86
C ASN A 56 -2.70 -1.55 4.93
N GLY A 57 -2.91 -2.85 5.05
CA GLY A 57 -4.23 -3.49 5.10
C GLY A 57 -4.50 -4.19 3.78
N ALA A 58 -4.20 -5.48 3.70
CA ALA A 58 -4.51 -6.31 2.55
C ALA A 58 -5.84 -7.02 2.78
N SER A 59 -6.80 -6.78 1.88
CA SER A 59 -8.13 -7.39 1.94
C SER A 59 -8.07 -8.84 1.46
N LEU A 60 -8.60 -9.75 2.26
CA LEU A 60 -8.74 -11.15 1.92
C LEU A 60 -10.11 -11.38 1.28
N LEU A 61 -10.10 -11.46 -0.06
CA LEU A 61 -11.31 -11.67 -0.85
C LEU A 61 -11.70 -13.15 -0.89
N GLY A 62 -13.00 -13.42 -1.10
CA GLY A 62 -13.55 -14.78 -1.19
C GLY A 62 -14.01 -15.38 0.14
N LEU A 63 -13.99 -14.61 1.22
CA LEU A 63 -14.57 -14.98 2.52
C LEU A 63 -15.98 -14.42 2.64
N ARG A 64 -16.80 -14.97 3.55
CA ARG A 64 -18.20 -14.53 3.82
C ARG A 64 -18.29 -13.18 4.56
N GLY A 65 -17.21 -12.41 4.59
CA GLY A 65 -17.12 -11.16 5.33
C GLY A 65 -15.81 -10.43 5.05
N ILE A 66 -15.72 -9.21 5.56
CA ILE A 66 -14.57 -8.33 5.37
C ILE A 66 -13.44 -8.74 6.33
N VAL A 67 -12.34 -9.21 5.77
CA VAL A 67 -11.14 -9.57 6.54
C VAL A 67 -9.95 -8.81 5.98
N VAL A 68 -9.39 -7.91 6.78
CA VAL A 68 -8.21 -7.11 6.41
C VAL A 68 -7.01 -7.55 7.23
N LYS A 69 -5.96 -8.02 6.54
CA LYS A 69 -4.69 -8.40 7.16
C LYS A 69 -3.75 -7.19 7.23
N SER A 70 -3.33 -6.83 8.44
CA SER A 70 -2.22 -5.88 8.63
C SER A 70 -0.86 -6.57 8.60
N HIS A 71 0.19 -5.80 8.31
CA HIS A 71 1.58 -6.27 8.37
C HIS A 71 2.04 -6.42 9.83
N GLY A 72 2.78 -7.49 10.17
CA GLY A 72 3.19 -7.77 11.56
C GLY A 72 4.06 -6.68 12.20
N GLY A 73 4.87 -5.96 11.42
CA GLY A 73 5.65 -4.81 11.87
C GLY A 73 4.94 -3.46 11.74
N ALA A 74 3.60 -3.44 11.70
CA ALA A 74 2.83 -2.20 11.51
C ALA A 74 2.94 -1.29 12.75
N ASP A 75 3.26 -0.02 12.53
CA ASP A 75 3.12 1.03 13.53
C ASP A 75 1.67 1.55 13.61
N ALA A 76 1.38 2.41 14.58
CA ALA A 76 0.04 2.95 14.78
C ALA A 76 -0.54 3.62 13.52
N LEU A 77 0.32 4.26 12.70
CA LEU A 77 -0.10 4.86 11.43
C LEU A 77 -0.55 3.78 10.43
N ALA A 78 0.26 2.74 10.26
CA ALA A 78 -0.04 1.63 9.38
C ALA A 78 -1.29 0.85 9.82
N PHE A 79 -1.45 0.63 11.12
CA PHE A 79 -2.64 -0.04 11.64
C PHE A 79 -3.91 0.80 11.44
N ARG A 80 -3.82 2.13 11.63
CA ARG A 80 -4.91 3.05 11.31
C ARG A 80 -5.30 2.99 9.83
N SER A 81 -4.33 2.88 8.92
CA SER A 81 -4.61 2.68 7.49
C SER A 81 -5.38 1.39 7.24
N ALA A 82 -5.01 0.28 7.89
CA ALA A 82 -5.73 -0.99 7.75
C ALA A 82 -7.19 -0.90 8.25
N ILE A 83 -7.42 -0.23 9.38
CA ILE A 83 -8.78 0.04 9.89
C ILE A 83 -9.57 0.91 8.91
N ALA A 84 -8.94 1.94 8.34
CA ALA A 84 -9.60 2.81 7.37
C ALA A 84 -10.01 2.04 6.10
N ILE A 85 -9.21 1.07 5.66
CA ILE A 85 -9.58 0.16 4.56
C ILE A 85 -10.78 -0.69 4.96
N ALA A 86 -10.74 -1.36 6.12
CA ALA A 86 -11.87 -2.17 6.58
C ALA A 86 -13.17 -1.35 6.66
N LYS A 87 -13.12 -0.14 7.24
CA LYS A 87 -14.27 0.79 7.26
C LYS A 87 -14.76 1.11 5.86
N LYS A 88 -13.86 1.39 4.92
CA LYS A 88 -14.22 1.70 3.53
C LYS A 88 -14.90 0.52 2.85
N GLU A 89 -14.43 -0.70 3.08
CA GLU A 89 -15.03 -1.91 2.52
C GLU A 89 -16.42 -2.20 3.08
N VAL A 90 -16.62 -1.94 4.38
CA VAL A 90 -17.94 -2.05 5.03
C VAL A 90 -18.91 -1.03 4.43
N LEU A 91 -18.49 0.24 4.35
CA LEU A 91 -19.33 1.31 3.79
C LEU A 91 -19.65 1.13 2.31
N ALA A 92 -18.76 0.47 1.56
CA ALA A 92 -18.95 0.18 0.15
C ALA A 92 -19.67 -1.14 -0.09
N ASP A 93 -19.99 -1.90 0.95
CA ASP A 93 -20.67 -3.20 0.88
C ASP A 93 -19.98 -4.18 -0.08
N ILE A 94 -18.64 -4.28 0.07
CA ILE A 94 -17.80 -5.00 -0.90
C ILE A 94 -18.09 -6.50 -0.93
N ALA A 95 -18.43 -7.11 0.22
CA ALA A 95 -18.69 -8.54 0.30
C ALA A 95 -19.90 -8.93 -0.57
N ASP A 96 -21.03 -8.27 -0.36
CA ASP A 96 -22.27 -8.53 -1.08
C ASP A 96 -22.13 -8.20 -2.57
N ARG A 97 -21.44 -7.10 -2.91
CA ARG A 97 -21.16 -6.74 -4.31
C ARG A 97 -20.33 -7.79 -5.04
N ILE A 98 -19.32 -8.36 -4.37
CA ILE A 98 -18.50 -9.43 -4.97
C ILE A 98 -19.35 -10.67 -5.17
N GLU A 99 -20.15 -11.06 -4.18
CA GLU A 99 -21.05 -12.22 -4.29
C GLU A 99 -22.02 -12.08 -5.47
N GLN A 100 -22.73 -10.95 -5.55
CA GLN A 100 -23.66 -10.66 -6.65
C GLN A 100 -22.96 -10.69 -8.01
N ARG A 101 -21.75 -10.09 -8.10
CA ARG A 101 -21.03 -10.01 -9.38
C ARG A 101 -20.50 -11.36 -9.84
N VAL A 102 -20.02 -12.17 -8.91
CA VAL A 102 -19.56 -13.54 -9.21
C VAL A 102 -20.74 -14.40 -9.63
N ALA A 103 -21.88 -14.34 -8.92
CA ALA A 103 -23.09 -15.06 -9.30
C ALA A 103 -23.54 -14.71 -10.74
N GLN A 104 -23.59 -13.42 -11.07
CA GLN A 104 -23.92 -12.95 -12.41
C GLN A 104 -22.99 -13.50 -13.49
N GLN A 105 -21.67 -13.55 -13.23
CA GLN A 105 -20.70 -14.10 -14.19
C GLN A 105 -20.87 -15.60 -14.38
N LEU A 106 -21.15 -16.35 -13.31
CA LEU A 106 -21.34 -17.80 -13.39
C LEU A 106 -22.62 -18.18 -14.14
N ASP A 107 -23.70 -17.41 -13.99
CA ASP A 107 -24.96 -17.65 -14.71
C ASP A 107 -24.84 -17.34 -16.21
N VAL A 108 -24.10 -16.28 -16.58
CA VAL A 108 -23.77 -15.98 -17.98
C VAL A 108 -22.93 -17.12 -18.59
N SER A 109 -21.95 -17.65 -17.85
CA SER A 109 -21.13 -18.78 -18.33
C SER A 109 -21.88 -20.10 -18.45
N LYS A 110 -23.01 -20.29 -17.74
CA LYS A 110 -23.86 -21.49 -17.89
C LYS A 110 -24.87 -21.38 -19.04
N SER A 111 -25.12 -20.17 -19.51
CA SER A 111 -26.09 -19.88 -20.58
C SER A 111 -25.42 -19.77 -21.97
N ALA A 112 -24.09 -19.90 -22.03
CA ALA A 112 -23.26 -19.91 -23.24
C ALA A 112 -22.71 -21.32 -23.48
#